data_AF-A0A4Y8CD26-F1
#
_entry.id   AF-A0A4Y8CD26-F1
#
_cell.length_a   1.000
_cell.length_b   1.000
_cell.length_c   1.000
_cell.angle_alpha   90.00
_cell.angle_beta   90.00
_cell.angle_gamma   90.00
#
_symmetry.space_group_name_H-M   'P 1'
#
loop_
_entity.id
_entity.type
_entity.pdbx_description
1 polymer ?
#
loop_
_entity_poly.entity_id
_entity_poly.type
_entity_poly.pdbx_seq_one_letter_code
_entity_poly.pdbx_strand_id
1 'polypeptide(L)'
;MAENSILTSLLPLVVLFAIFYFLVIRPQQKQAKAHKQMLESLQKGDKIITNGGLICEVVKPEEDFIKVKLNEDNVTAKISR
;
A
#
# COMPACT_ATOMS: atom_id res chain seq x y z
N MET A 1 10.83 -47.39 16.70
CA MET A 1 10.16 -46.91 15.48
C MET A 1 10.18 -45.39 15.54
N ALA A 2 11.00 -44.75 14.70
CA ALA A 2 11.25 -43.31 14.76
C ALA A 2 10.43 -42.61 13.67
N GLU A 3 9.18 -42.24 13.98
CA GLU A 3 8.31 -41.46 13.07
C GLU A 3 8.34 -39.94 13.32
N ASN A 4 9.07 -39.46 14.34
CA ASN A 4 9.14 -38.03 14.64
C ASN A 4 10.16 -37.23 13.80
N SER A 5 10.89 -37.87 12.87
CA SER A 5 12.06 -37.24 12.26
C SER A 5 11.73 -36.16 11.23
N ILE A 6 10.58 -36.24 10.54
CA ILE A 6 10.21 -35.28 9.49
C ILE A 6 9.53 -34.03 10.09
N LEU A 7 8.61 -34.22 11.04
CA LEU A 7 7.98 -33.09 11.74
C LEU A 7 8.99 -32.29 12.56
N THR A 8 9.95 -32.95 13.21
CA THR A 8 10.98 -32.27 14.01
C THR A 8 12.02 -31.56 13.14
N SER A 9 12.33 -32.08 11.95
CA SER A 9 13.29 -31.44 11.02
C SER A 9 12.68 -30.27 10.25
N LEU A 10 11.36 -30.23 10.05
CA LEU A 10 10.66 -29.10 9.45
C LEU A 10 10.32 -27.99 10.45
N LEU A 11 10.38 -28.26 11.76
CA LEU A 11 10.06 -27.31 12.82
C LEU A 11 10.86 -25.98 12.70
N PRO A 12 12.19 -25.97 12.47
CA PRO A 12 12.94 -24.72 12.33
C PRO A 12 12.52 -23.92 11.09
N LEU A 13 12.18 -24.61 9.99
CA LEU A 13 11.73 -23.97 8.75
C LEU A 13 10.37 -23.30 8.93
N VAL A 14 9.43 -23.98 9.59
CA VAL A 14 8.10 -23.43 9.91
C VAL A 14 8.22 -22.23 10.84
N VAL A 15 9.08 -22.29 11.86
CA VAL A 15 9.32 -21.16 12.77
C VAL A 15 9.91 -19.97 12.03
N LEU A 16 10.87 -20.18 11.12
CA LEU A 16 11.43 -19.11 10.29
C LEU A 16 10.37 -18.46 9.40
N PHE A 17 9.53 -19.25 8.73
CA PHE A 17 8.41 -18.73 7.93
C PHE A 17 7.40 -17.98 8.80
N ALA A 18 7.09 -18.47 10.00
CA ALA A 18 6.21 -17.78 10.93
C ALA A 18 6.79 -16.41 11.32
N ILE A 19 8.10 -16.34 11.63
CA ILE A 19 8.78 -15.07 11.96
C ILE A 19 8.72 -14.10 10.77
N PHE A 20 9.11 -14.51 9.56
CA PHE A 20 9.04 -13.64 8.39
C PHE A 20 7.61 -13.21 8.03
N TYR A 21 6.64 -14.09 8.20
CA TYR A 21 5.23 -13.77 8.00
C TYR A 21 4.77 -12.67 8.97
N PHE A 22 5.10 -12.80 10.24
CA PHE A 22 4.73 -11.79 11.24
C PHE A 22 5.51 -10.47 11.08
N LEU A 23 6.79 -10.53 10.72
CA LEU A 23 7.65 -9.34 10.63
C LEU A 23 7.56 -8.59 9.31
N VAL A 24 7.27 -9.25 8.18
CA VAL A 24 7.29 -8.62 6.85
C VAL A 24 5.88 -8.54 6.28
N ILE A 25 5.18 -9.69 6.19
CA ILE A 25 3.88 -9.77 5.50
C ILE A 25 2.82 -8.97 6.25
N ARG A 26 2.74 -9.10 7.58
CA ARG A 26 1.78 -8.34 8.40
C ARG A 26 1.95 -6.80 8.30
N PRO A 27 3.16 -6.21 8.47
CA PRO A 27 3.31 -4.77 8.31
C PRO A 27 3.15 -4.30 6.87
N GLN A 28 3.56 -5.08 5.87
CA GLN A 28 3.30 -4.74 4.46
C GLN A 28 1.80 -4.66 4.16
N GLN A 29 1.01 -5.63 4.63
CA GLN A 29 -0.44 -5.60 4.49
C GLN A 29 -1.06 -4.37 5.18
N LYS A 30 -0.55 -4.00 6.36
CA LYS A 30 -1.02 -2.80 7.08
C LYS A 30 -0.72 -1.51 6.31
N GLN A 31 0.47 -1.37 5.73
CA GLN A 31 0.84 -0.20 4.92
C GLN A 31 0.03 -0.12 3.64
N ALA A 32 -0.14 -1.23 2.92
CA ALA A 32 -0.97 -1.27 1.71
C ALA A 32 -2.43 -0.91 2.02
N LYS A 33 -3.00 -1.41 3.12
CA LYS A 33 -4.35 -1.07 3.56
C LYS A 33 -4.48 0.41 3.94
N ALA A 34 -3.50 0.96 4.67
CA ALA A 34 -3.49 2.36 5.04
C ALA A 34 -3.39 3.27 3.79
N HIS A 35 -2.56 2.92 2.82
CA HIS A 35 -2.47 3.65 1.56
C HIS A 35 -3.78 3.60 0.77
N LYS A 36 -4.41 2.42 0.68
CA LYS A 36 -5.71 2.25 0.03
C LYS A 36 -6.79 3.11 0.70
N GLN A 37 -6.82 3.14 2.03
CA GLN A 37 -7.77 3.94 2.83
C GLN A 37 -7.51 5.45 2.68
N MET A 38 -6.24 5.87 2.66
CA MET A 38 -5.87 7.25 2.38
C MET A 38 -6.45 7.71 1.04
N LEU A 39 -6.26 6.92 -0.03
CA LEU A 39 -6.81 7.23 -1.35
C LEU A 39 -8.34 7.25 -1.38
N GLU A 40 -9.02 6.35 -0.65
CA GLU A 40 -10.49 6.35 -0.51
C GLU A 40 -11.02 7.54 0.28
N SER A 41 -10.24 8.05 1.22
CA SER A 41 -10.63 9.20 2.04
C SER A 41 -10.46 10.55 1.33
N LEU A 42 -9.80 10.58 0.16
CA LEU A 42 -9.57 11.83 -0.57
C LEU A 42 -10.87 12.41 -1.11
N GLN A 43 -11.11 13.67 -0.78
CA GLN A 43 -12.25 14.46 -1.23
C GLN A 43 -11.81 15.56 -2.18
N LYS A 44 -12.79 16.12 -2.91
CA LYS A 44 -12.55 17.31 -3.74
C LYS A 44 -12.10 18.48 -2.86
N GLY A 45 -11.00 19.11 -3.23
CA GLY A 45 -10.38 20.22 -2.50
C GLY A 45 -9.18 19.81 -1.63
N ASP A 46 -8.91 18.50 -1.48
CA ASP A 46 -7.77 18.03 -0.71
C ASP A 46 -6.46 18.34 -1.41
N LYS A 47 -5.49 18.85 -0.66
CA LYS A 47 -4.12 19.06 -1.14
C LYS A 47 -3.30 17.81 -0.90
N ILE A 48 -2.73 17.27 -1.97
CA ILE A 48 -1.90 16.07 -1.93
C ILE A 48 -0.53 16.34 -2.53
N ILE A 49 0.46 15.58 -2.05
CA ILE A 49 1.82 15.58 -2.61
C ILE A 49 2.00 14.23 -3.29
N THR A 50 2.33 14.25 -4.58
CA THR A 50 2.61 13.04 -5.35
C THR A 50 4.01 12.51 -5.03
N ASN A 51 4.29 11.25 -5.37
CA ASN A 51 5.63 10.67 -5.20
C ASN A 51 6.74 11.41 -5.98
N GLY A 52 6.37 12.21 -6.99
CA GLY A 52 7.30 13.08 -7.73
C GLY A 52 7.52 14.45 -7.09
N GLY A 53 6.97 14.72 -5.90
CA GLY A 53 7.09 16.01 -5.22
C GLY A 53 6.11 17.09 -5.71
N LEU A 54 5.19 16.75 -6.61
CA LEU A 54 4.19 17.70 -7.12
C LEU A 54 3.10 17.93 -6.09
N ILE A 55 2.82 19.20 -5.80
CA ILE A 55 1.72 19.63 -4.93
C ILE A 55 0.49 19.87 -5.82
N CYS A 56 -0.58 19.12 -5.56
CA CYS A 56 -1.80 19.19 -6.36
C CYS A 56 -3.04 19.27 -5.46
N GLU A 57 -4.15 19.78 -6.02
CA GLU A 57 -5.47 19.78 -5.40
C GLU A 57 -6.39 18.77 -6.09
N VAL A 58 -7.11 17.96 -5.33
CA VAL A 58 -8.04 16.94 -5.85
C VAL A 58 -9.28 17.62 -6.44
N VAL A 59 -9.54 17.41 -7.73
CA VAL A 59 -10.70 17.99 -8.44
C VAL A 59 -11.87 17.01 -8.47
N LYS A 60 -11.56 15.74 -8.77
CA LYS A 60 -12.55 14.66 -8.80
C LYS A 60 -11.85 13.32 -8.57
N PRO A 61 -12.21 12.57 -7.52
CA PRO A 61 -11.82 11.16 -7.41
C PRO A 61 -12.65 10.33 -8.41
N GLU A 62 -12.00 9.57 -9.29
CA GLU A 62 -12.61 8.52 -10.11
C GLU A 62 -12.01 7.15 -9.72
N GLU A 63 -12.63 6.04 -10.13
CA GLU A 63 -12.29 4.69 -9.62
C GLU A 63 -10.86 4.25 -9.96
N ASP A 64 -10.39 4.57 -11.18
CA ASP A 64 -9.07 4.16 -11.68
C ASP A 64 -8.02 5.29 -11.63
N PHE A 65 -8.46 6.54 -11.56
CA PHE A 65 -7.57 7.70 -11.56
C PHE A 65 -8.15 8.89 -10.79
N ILE A 66 -7.29 9.63 -10.11
CA ILE A 66 -7.67 10.87 -9.44
C ILE A 66 -7.32 12.05 -10.36
N LYS A 67 -8.31 12.88 -10.69
CA LYS A 67 -8.06 14.15 -11.39
C LYS A 67 -7.56 15.17 -10.37
N VAL A 68 -6.35 15.65 -10.61
CA VAL A 68 -5.70 16.64 -9.76
C VAL A 68 -5.40 17.90 -10.57
N LYS A 69 -5.44 19.05 -9.90
CA LYS A 69 -5.04 20.34 -10.44
C LYS A 69 -3.70 20.73 -9.84
N LEU A 70 -2.70 20.99 -10.67
CA LEU A 70 -1.45 21.62 -10.26
C LEU A 70 -1.67 23.13 -10.17
N ASN A 71 -1.01 23.80 -9.22
CA ASN A 71 -1.09 25.26 -9.17
C ASN A 71 -0.35 25.86 -10.36
N GLU A 72 -0.94 26.94 -10.88
CA GLU A 72 -0.53 27.78 -12.02
C GLU A 72 -0.81 27.22 -13.43
N ASP A 73 -0.54 25.96 -13.72
CA ASP A 73 -0.90 25.35 -15.00
C ASP A 73 -2.02 24.32 -14.81
N ASN A 74 -3.15 24.46 -15.53
CA ASN A 74 -4.28 23.52 -15.54
C ASN A 74 -3.90 22.13 -16.14
N VAL A 75 -2.87 21.49 -15.61
CA VAL A 75 -2.38 20.18 -16.04
C VAL A 75 -3.22 19.12 -15.34
N THR A 76 -3.94 18.33 -16.14
CA THR A 76 -4.70 17.17 -15.65
C THR A 76 -3.80 15.94 -15.77
N ALA A 77 -3.27 15.47 -14.65
CA ALA A 77 -2.52 14.21 -14.60
C ALA A 77 -3.43 13.07 -14.13
N LYS A 78 -3.31 11.89 -14.75
CA LYS A 78 -3.95 10.64 -14.27
C LYS A 78 -2.96 9.89 -13.40
N ILE A 79 -3.27 9.74 -12.13
CA ILE A 79 -2.48 8.93 -11.20
C ILE A 79 -3.20 7.59 -11.06
N SER A 80 -2.54 6.49 -11.47
CA SER A 80 -3.08 5.14 -11.27
C SER A 80 -2.97 4.75 -9.80
N ARG A 81 -4.04 4.13 -9.29
CA ARG A 81 -4.14 3.62 -7.92
C ARG A 81 -3.17 2.48 -7.63
#